data_AF-A0A9P8PUP8-F1
#
_entry.id   AF-A0A9P8PUP8-F1
#
_cell.length_a   1.000
_cell.length_b   1.000
_cell.length_c   1.000
_cell.angle_alpha   90.00
_cell.angle_beta   90.00
_cell.angle_gamma   90.00
#
_symmetry.space_group_name_H-M   'P 1'
#
loop_
_entity.id
_entity.type
_entity.pdbx_description
1 polymer ?
#
loop_
_entity_poly.entity_id
_entity_poly.type
_entity_poly.pdbx_seq_one_letter_code
_entity_poly.pdbx_strand_id
1 'polypeptide(L)'
;MLDNVDHIVLVLSGKGGVGKSSVTTQLALTLVRQGYKVGVLDIDLTGPSMPRMFGIEEGKIHQSSKGWVPVYYDESKRLAVMSLGFLLGDRGNSVVWRGPKKTGMIRQFIKDVQWEHLDYLLVDTPPGTSDEHIAIAEELRYCDNVDGAVVVTTPQLVSINDVRKELNFCQKVNFKVLGLVENMSGFVCPHCAECTNIFSSGGGKALAKSLDLPFLGSVPIDPTFNELIERQNEWKERGDLITLYGESSLSAIFENMAQQLGWIKAT
;
A
#
# COMPACT_ATOMS: atom_id res chain seq x y z
N MET A 1 16.29 8.37 12.33
CA MET A 1 14.84 8.43 12.05
C MET A 1 14.67 8.10 10.56
N LEU A 2 13.49 8.27 9.97
CA LEU A 2 13.25 8.06 8.53
C LEU A 2 13.90 9.17 7.66
N ASP A 3 15.12 9.56 8.01
CA ASP A 3 15.82 10.75 7.51
C ASP A 3 16.35 10.57 6.08
N ASN A 4 16.48 9.32 5.63
CA ASN A 4 16.93 8.96 4.28
C ASN A 4 15.76 8.74 3.30
N VAL A 5 14.55 9.13 3.68
CA VAL A 5 13.34 8.98 2.86
C VAL A 5 12.89 10.36 2.42
N ASP A 6 12.67 10.59 1.14
CA ASP A 6 12.22 11.90 0.66
C ASP A 6 10.71 12.10 0.89
N HIS A 7 9.92 11.08 0.61
CA HIS A 7 8.45 11.12 0.66
C HIS A 7 7.86 9.93 1.45
N ILE A 8 7.09 10.21 2.51
CA ILE A 8 6.37 9.17 3.28
C ILE A 8 4.87 9.31 3.02
N VAL A 9 4.26 8.22 2.54
CA VAL A 9 2.85 8.17 2.18
C VAL A 9 2.16 7.02 2.90
N LEU A 10 1.11 7.34 3.66
CA LEU A 10 0.27 6.34 4.29
C LEU A 10 -0.80 5.84 3.31
N VAL A 11 -1.06 4.54 3.29
CA VAL A 11 -2.19 3.96 2.58
C VAL A 11 -3.18 3.45 3.62
N LEU A 12 -4.32 4.12 3.72
CA LEU A 12 -5.34 3.90 4.77
C LEU A 12 -6.60 3.26 4.20
N SER A 13 -7.40 2.63 5.06
CA SER A 13 -8.74 2.16 4.71
C SER A 13 -9.64 2.06 5.93
N GLY A 14 -10.93 2.41 5.78
CA GLY A 14 -11.88 2.33 6.89
C GLY A 14 -12.27 0.91 7.31
N LYS A 15 -12.05 -0.10 6.45
CA LYS A 15 -12.40 -1.50 6.71
C LYS A 15 -11.50 -2.48 5.98
N GLY A 16 -11.43 -3.71 6.49
CA GLY A 16 -10.72 -4.81 5.84
C GLY A 16 -11.37 -5.24 4.52
N GLY A 17 -10.57 -5.82 3.63
CA GLY A 17 -11.06 -6.41 2.37
C GLY A 17 -11.35 -5.43 1.23
N VAL A 18 -11.03 -4.13 1.38
CA VAL A 18 -11.17 -3.14 0.28
C VAL A 18 -10.02 -3.19 -0.74
N GLY A 19 -9.03 -4.06 -0.53
CA GLY A 19 -7.84 -4.17 -1.39
C GLY A 19 -6.79 -3.08 -1.19
N LYS A 20 -6.73 -2.49 0.02
CA LYS A 20 -5.71 -1.51 0.43
C LYS A 20 -4.28 -1.97 0.07
N SER A 21 -3.91 -3.17 0.51
CA SER A 21 -2.61 -3.78 0.22
C SER A 21 -2.35 -3.92 -1.30
N SER A 22 -3.35 -4.32 -2.09
CA SER A 22 -3.23 -4.38 -3.55
C SER A 22 -3.02 -3.00 -4.18
N VAL A 23 -3.64 -1.94 -3.64
CA VAL A 23 -3.39 -0.55 -4.06
C VAL A 23 -1.97 -0.13 -3.69
N THR A 24 -1.51 -0.44 -2.47
CA THR A 24 -0.13 -0.17 -2.03
C THR A 24 0.90 -0.83 -2.95
N THR A 25 0.71 -2.11 -3.28
CA THR A 25 1.58 -2.86 -4.20
C THR A 25 1.64 -2.20 -5.58
N GLN A 26 0.49 -1.84 -6.16
CA GLN A 26 0.44 -1.25 -7.50
C GLN A 26 1.03 0.17 -7.55
N LEU A 27 0.84 0.99 -6.50
CA LEU A 27 1.55 2.27 -6.37
C LEU A 27 3.07 2.06 -6.31
N ALA A 28 3.54 1.08 -5.52
CA ALA A 28 4.96 0.76 -5.42
C ALA A 28 5.54 0.33 -6.77
N LEU A 29 4.89 -0.63 -7.44
CA LEU A 29 5.32 -1.12 -8.75
C LEU A 29 5.35 0.01 -9.79
N THR A 30 4.34 0.89 -9.79
CA THR A 30 4.29 2.06 -10.67
C THR A 30 5.48 2.99 -10.43
N LEU A 31 5.77 3.36 -9.19
CA LEU A 31 6.88 4.24 -8.84
C LEU A 31 8.24 3.63 -9.21
N VAL A 32 8.44 2.33 -8.94
CA VAL A 32 9.67 1.61 -9.33
C VAL A 32 9.83 1.58 -10.85
N ARG A 33 8.74 1.37 -11.61
CA ARG A 33 8.78 1.42 -13.07
C ARG A 33 9.19 2.80 -13.61
N GLN A 34 8.86 3.86 -12.88
CA GLN A 34 9.24 5.24 -13.21
C GLN A 34 10.68 5.58 -12.77
N GLY A 35 11.41 4.61 -12.21
CA GLY A 35 12.83 4.74 -11.88
C GLY A 35 13.12 5.07 -10.41
N TYR A 36 12.10 5.22 -9.58
CA TYR A 36 12.27 5.56 -8.17
C TYR A 36 12.70 4.36 -7.30
N LYS A 37 13.39 4.68 -6.21
CA LYS A 37 13.66 3.78 -5.08
C LYS A 37 12.51 3.85 -4.11
N VAL A 38 11.85 2.71 -3.89
CA VAL A 38 10.62 2.61 -3.13
C VAL A 38 10.78 1.63 -1.97
N GLY A 39 10.42 2.08 -0.78
CA GLY A 39 10.18 1.23 0.38
C GLY A 39 8.69 0.94 0.53
N VAL A 40 8.36 -0.28 0.95
CA VAL A 40 7.02 -0.64 1.41
C VAL A 40 7.12 -1.17 2.83
N LEU A 41 6.44 -0.49 3.74
CA LEU A 41 6.34 -0.88 5.14
C LEU A 41 4.95 -1.42 5.43
N ASP A 42 4.85 -2.72 5.67
CA ASP A 42 3.63 -3.43 6.05
C ASP A 42 3.52 -3.51 7.57
N ILE A 43 2.53 -2.80 8.09
CA ILE A 43 2.20 -2.79 9.52
C ILE A 43 0.81 -3.35 9.79
N ASP A 44 0.18 -4.02 8.80
CA ASP A 44 -0.99 -4.86 9.04
C ASP A 44 -0.55 -6.19 9.69
N LEU A 45 -0.31 -6.13 10.99
CA LEU A 45 0.20 -7.26 11.78
C LEU A 45 -0.78 -8.45 11.86
N THR A 46 -2.03 -8.28 11.43
CA THR A 46 -3.08 -9.30 11.53
C THR A 46 -3.29 -10.11 10.26
N GLY A 47 -2.92 -9.54 9.11
CA GLY A 47 -2.98 -10.21 7.82
C GLY A 47 -1.91 -9.68 6.88
N PRO A 48 -0.61 -9.80 7.25
CA PRO A 48 0.47 -9.25 6.44
C PRO A 48 0.44 -9.91 5.06
N SER A 49 0.39 -9.08 4.02
CA SER A 49 0.20 -9.55 2.64
C SER A 49 1.33 -9.12 1.70
N MET A 50 2.15 -8.14 2.10
CA MET A 50 3.19 -7.59 1.22
C MET A 50 4.22 -8.64 0.75
N PRO A 51 4.75 -9.54 1.60
CA PRO A 51 5.68 -10.58 1.14
C PRO A 51 5.13 -11.43 -0.01
N ARG A 52 3.84 -11.78 0.07
CA ARG A 52 3.13 -12.54 -0.96
C ARG A 52 2.86 -11.72 -2.21
N MET A 53 2.38 -10.48 -2.04
CA MET A 53 2.10 -9.58 -3.16
C MET A 53 3.35 -9.39 -4.03
N PHE A 54 4.54 -9.29 -3.41
CA PHE A 54 5.80 -9.15 -4.13
C PHE A 54 6.51 -10.48 -4.44
N GLY A 55 5.94 -11.65 -4.10
CA GLY A 55 6.54 -12.95 -4.41
C GLY A 55 7.87 -13.22 -3.70
N ILE A 56 8.13 -12.57 -2.57
CA ILE A 56 9.38 -12.63 -1.79
C ILE A 56 9.18 -13.25 -0.41
N GLU A 57 8.20 -14.14 -0.26
CA GLU A 57 7.77 -14.74 1.00
C GLU A 57 8.90 -15.46 1.76
N GLU A 58 9.87 -16.04 1.02
CA GLU A 58 11.06 -16.69 1.58
C GLU A 58 12.12 -15.70 2.09
N GLY A 59 11.87 -14.41 1.92
CA GLY A 59 12.71 -13.33 2.40
C GLY A 59 12.86 -13.36 3.91
N LYS A 60 14.07 -13.07 4.39
CA LYS A 60 14.38 -13.03 5.82
C LYS A 60 14.88 -11.66 6.20
N ILE A 61 14.33 -11.12 7.29
CA ILE A 61 14.85 -9.89 7.89
C ILE A 61 16.19 -10.22 8.52
N HIS A 62 17.22 -9.51 8.08
CA HIS A 62 18.55 -9.60 8.67
C HIS A 62 18.74 -8.50 9.71
N GLN A 63 19.28 -8.87 10.87
CA GLN A 63 19.69 -7.90 11.88
C GLN A 63 21.15 -7.52 11.65
N SER A 64 21.38 -6.22 11.39
CA SER A 64 22.72 -5.63 11.33
C SER A 64 23.08 -4.98 12.67
N SER A 65 24.32 -4.50 12.81
CA SER A 65 24.74 -3.70 13.96
C SER A 65 24.00 -2.37 14.12
N LYS A 66 23.35 -1.88 13.05
CA LYS A 66 22.63 -0.60 13.02
C LYS A 66 21.12 -0.74 13.12
N GLY A 67 20.58 -1.95 12.95
CA GLY A 67 19.13 -2.19 12.94
C GLY A 67 18.72 -3.28 11.94
N TRP A 68 17.43 -3.32 11.59
CA TRP A 68 16.86 -4.31 10.69
C TRP A 68 17.03 -3.93 9.23
N VAL A 69 17.53 -4.86 8.42
CA VAL A 69 17.66 -4.66 6.98
C VAL A 69 16.36 -5.13 6.31
N PRO A 70 15.69 -4.29 5.50
CA PRO A 70 14.51 -4.70 4.74
C PRO A 70 14.86 -5.76 3.70
N VAL A 71 13.85 -6.51 3.27
CA VAL A 71 14.00 -7.51 2.22
C VAL A 71 13.92 -6.79 0.87
N TYR A 72 14.97 -6.89 0.06
CA TYR A 72 14.97 -6.33 -1.29
C TYR A 72 14.29 -7.30 -2.28
N TYR A 73 13.52 -6.74 -3.22
CA TYR A 73 12.85 -7.52 -4.27
C TYR A 73 13.85 -8.21 -5.20
N ASP A 74 14.88 -7.48 -5.61
CA ASP A 74 15.92 -7.94 -6.53
C ASP A 74 17.29 -7.32 -6.21
N GLU A 75 18.31 -7.67 -6.99
CA GLU A 75 19.68 -7.15 -6.85
C GLU A 75 19.81 -5.65 -7.18
N SER A 76 18.85 -5.07 -7.92
CA SER A 76 18.84 -3.63 -8.23
C SER A 76 18.53 -2.78 -6.99
N LYS A 77 17.94 -3.40 -5.95
CA LYS A 77 17.58 -2.76 -4.66
C LYS A 77 16.70 -1.52 -4.81
N ARG A 78 15.91 -1.43 -5.88
CA ARG A 78 14.97 -0.32 -6.09
C ARG A 78 13.66 -0.50 -5.34
N LEU A 79 13.33 -1.73 -4.95
CA LEU A 79 12.16 -2.04 -4.14
C LEU A 79 12.61 -2.78 -2.88
N ALA A 80 12.30 -2.20 -1.72
CA ALA A 80 12.59 -2.76 -0.40
C ALA A 80 11.29 -2.94 0.39
N VAL A 81 11.13 -4.07 1.06
CA VAL A 81 9.90 -4.42 1.79
C VAL A 81 10.25 -4.78 3.22
N MET A 82 9.52 -4.21 4.16
CA MET A 82 9.53 -4.61 5.57
C MET A 82 8.12 -5.03 5.96
N SER A 83 7.97 -6.25 6.49
CA SER A 83 6.69 -6.78 6.92
C SER A 83 6.89 -7.74 8.08
N LEU A 84 5.90 -7.78 8.97
CA LEU A 84 5.83 -8.82 10.00
C LEU A 84 5.74 -10.22 9.37
N GLY A 85 5.23 -10.35 8.15
CA GLY A 85 5.15 -11.62 7.43
C GLY A 85 6.51 -12.31 7.24
N PHE A 86 7.65 -11.60 7.30
CA PHE A 86 8.98 -12.21 7.27
C PHE A 86 9.46 -12.72 8.64
N LEU A 87 8.85 -12.25 9.74
CA LEU A 87 9.18 -12.67 11.11
C LEU A 87 8.30 -13.83 11.58
N LEU A 88 7.06 -13.88 11.08
CA LEU A 88 6.17 -15.01 11.26
C LEU A 88 6.64 -16.11 10.31
N GLY A 89 7.15 -17.22 10.85
CA GLY A 89 7.61 -18.35 10.04
C GLY A 89 6.45 -19.00 9.26
N ASP A 90 5.98 -20.17 9.72
CA ASP A 90 4.96 -20.91 8.99
C ASP A 90 3.57 -20.23 9.03
N ARG A 91 2.86 -20.22 7.89
CA ARG A 91 1.56 -19.52 7.69
C ARG A 91 0.45 -19.96 8.65
N GLY A 92 0.58 -21.13 9.28
CA GLY A 92 -0.37 -21.67 10.26
C GLY A 92 -0.20 -21.11 11.67
N ASN A 93 0.91 -20.42 11.97
CA ASN A 93 1.19 -19.90 13.29
C ASN A 93 0.57 -18.51 13.45
N SER A 94 -0.71 -18.45 13.84
CA SER A 94 -1.33 -17.20 14.26
C SER A 94 -0.75 -16.76 15.61
N VAL A 95 0.22 -15.86 15.59
CA VAL A 95 0.68 -15.21 16.83
C VAL A 95 -0.39 -14.23 17.27
N VAL A 96 -0.94 -14.41 18.47
CA VAL A 96 -1.89 -13.44 19.05
C VAL A 96 -1.12 -12.21 19.50
N TRP A 97 -1.17 -11.16 18.70
CA TRP A 97 -0.58 -9.87 19.01
C TRP A 97 -1.49 -9.07 19.94
N ARG A 98 -1.06 -8.88 21.19
CA ARG A 98 -1.73 -7.98 22.14
C ARG A 98 -1.31 -6.52 21.88
N GLY A 99 -2.20 -5.56 22.14
CA GLY A 99 -2.03 -4.13 21.86
C GLY A 99 -0.62 -3.57 22.14
N PRO A 100 -0.08 -3.69 23.36
CA PRO A 100 1.26 -3.15 23.68
C PRO A 100 2.39 -3.73 22.82
N LYS A 101 2.31 -5.02 22.46
CA LYS A 101 3.31 -5.65 21.56
C LYS A 101 3.17 -5.13 20.13
N LYS A 102 1.95 -4.87 19.65
CA LYS A 102 1.72 -4.26 18.34
C LYS A 102 2.30 -2.86 18.26
N THR A 103 1.99 -2.01 19.23
CA THR A 103 2.55 -0.65 19.31
C THR A 103 4.07 -0.69 19.38
N GLY A 104 4.66 -1.55 20.20
CA GLY A 104 6.11 -1.73 20.26
C GLY A 104 6.73 -2.14 18.91
N MET A 105 6.07 -3.03 18.17
CA MET A 105 6.53 -3.46 16.85
C MET A 105 6.46 -2.32 15.81
N ILE A 106 5.38 -1.54 15.80
CA ILE A 106 5.25 -0.36 14.92
C ILE A 106 6.39 0.62 15.20
N ARG A 107 6.67 0.90 16.48
CA ARG A 107 7.80 1.76 16.88
C ARG A 107 9.14 1.23 16.37
N GLN A 108 9.36 -0.08 16.52
CA GLN A 108 10.55 -0.75 16.04
C GLN A 108 10.69 -0.67 14.52
N PHE A 109 9.61 -0.86 13.77
CA PHE A 109 9.64 -0.72 12.31
C PHE A 109 9.98 0.70 11.85
N ILE A 110 9.46 1.72 12.53
CA ILE A 110 9.74 3.13 12.16
C ILE A 110 11.16 3.55 12.56
N LYS A 111 11.69 3.04 13.68
CA LYS A 111 12.98 3.49 14.24
C LYS A 111 14.18 2.64 13.85
N ASP A 112 14.01 1.33 13.83
CA ASP A 112 15.13 0.39 13.75
C ASP A 112 15.36 -0.15 12.34
N VAL A 113 14.39 0.03 11.42
CA VAL A 113 14.57 -0.39 10.02
C VAL A 113 15.53 0.55 9.32
N GLN A 114 16.59 -0.03 8.77
CA GLN A 114 17.64 0.67 8.07
C GLN A 114 17.26 0.81 6.59
N TRP A 115 16.46 1.82 6.29
CA TRP A 115 16.22 2.23 4.92
C TRP A 115 17.50 2.89 4.37
N GLU A 116 17.97 2.39 3.22
CA GLU A 116 18.87 3.16 2.36
C GLU A 116 18.14 4.41 1.82
N HIS A 117 18.77 5.19 0.95
CA HIS A 117 18.07 6.31 0.32
C HIS A 117 16.84 5.83 -0.45
N LEU A 118 15.66 6.33 -0.09
CA LEU A 118 14.39 6.07 -0.76
C LEU A 118 13.77 7.37 -1.25
N ASP A 119 13.28 7.37 -2.48
CA ASP A 119 12.46 8.47 -2.98
C ASP A 119 11.07 8.41 -2.33
N TYR A 120 10.51 7.21 -2.14
CA TYR A 120 9.19 7.01 -1.52
C TYR A 120 9.18 5.87 -0.51
N LEU A 121 8.52 6.07 0.63
CA LEU A 121 8.12 5.02 1.56
C LEU A 121 6.59 4.94 1.64
N LEU A 122 6.03 3.85 1.14
CA LEU A 122 4.60 3.56 1.24
C LEU A 122 4.33 2.74 2.50
N VAL A 123 3.44 3.21 3.36
CA VAL A 123 3.09 2.53 4.62
C VAL A 123 1.70 1.90 4.50
N ASP A 124 1.65 0.57 4.43
CA ASP A 124 0.39 -0.20 4.41
C ASP A 124 -0.15 -0.37 5.83
N THR A 125 -1.14 0.44 6.21
CA THR A 125 -1.66 0.45 7.59
C THR A 125 -2.67 -0.68 7.85
N PRO A 126 -3.00 -1.04 9.10
CA PRO A 126 -4.17 -1.89 9.36
C PRO A 126 -5.48 -1.19 8.91
N PRO A 127 -6.59 -1.92 8.74
CA PRO A 127 -7.88 -1.30 8.49
C PRO A 127 -8.52 -0.67 9.75
N GLY A 128 -9.33 0.37 9.56
CA GLY A 128 -10.14 1.01 10.60
C GLY A 128 -9.37 2.07 11.40
N THR A 129 -9.92 2.57 12.52
CA THR A 129 -9.30 3.64 13.32
C THR A 129 -8.88 3.17 14.72
N SER A 130 -8.01 2.16 14.76
CA SER A 130 -7.56 1.47 15.98
C SER A 130 -6.29 2.07 16.63
N ASP A 131 -5.84 1.52 17.76
CA ASP A 131 -4.63 1.94 18.49
C ASP A 131 -3.37 1.95 17.60
N GLU A 132 -3.31 1.08 16.57
CA GLU A 132 -2.23 1.06 15.60
C GLU A 132 -2.11 2.39 14.83
N HIS A 133 -3.23 3.04 14.50
CA HIS A 133 -3.24 4.32 13.78
C HIS A 133 -2.68 5.45 14.64
N ILE A 134 -3.03 5.46 15.93
CA ILE A 134 -2.49 6.42 16.89
C ILE A 134 -0.98 6.20 17.06
N ALA A 135 -0.54 4.94 17.18
CA ALA A 135 0.88 4.62 17.29
C ALA A 135 1.68 5.13 16.07
N ILE A 136 1.19 4.91 14.86
CA ILE A 136 1.83 5.44 13.64
C ILE A 136 1.88 6.96 13.68
N ALA A 137 0.75 7.61 14.00
CA ALA A 137 0.65 9.06 14.05
C ALA A 137 1.57 9.67 15.11
N GLU A 138 1.78 9.01 16.25
CA GLU A 138 2.73 9.43 17.29
C GLU A 138 4.18 9.34 16.81
N GLU A 139 4.56 8.24 16.16
CA GLU A 139 5.93 8.05 15.69
C GLU A 139 6.27 8.94 14.49
N LEU A 140 5.32 9.13 13.58
CA LEU A 140 5.49 9.97 12.38
C LEU A 140 5.32 11.47 12.65
N ARG A 141 4.82 11.89 13.83
CA ARG A 141 4.64 13.32 14.16
C ARG A 141 5.94 14.12 14.11
N TYR A 142 7.08 13.45 14.29
CA TYR A 142 8.41 14.05 14.30
C TYR A 142 9.12 13.94 12.94
N CYS A 143 8.43 13.46 11.91
CA CYS A 143 8.96 13.30 10.56
C CYS A 143 8.42 14.43 9.67
N ASP A 144 9.31 15.32 9.20
CA ASP A 144 8.94 16.46 8.34
C ASP A 144 8.61 16.05 6.89
N ASN A 145 8.96 14.82 6.51
CA ASN A 145 8.82 14.23 5.17
C ASN A 145 7.52 13.40 4.99
N VAL A 146 6.53 13.58 5.87
CA VAL A 146 5.22 12.93 5.72
C VAL A 146 4.33 13.75 4.81
N ASP A 147 4.14 13.28 3.57
CA ASP A 147 3.32 13.98 2.57
C ASP A 147 1.82 13.90 2.89
N GLY A 148 1.39 12.77 3.46
CA GLY A 148 0.00 12.53 3.81
C GLY A 148 -0.48 11.10 3.56
N ALA A 149 -1.78 10.96 3.34
CA ALA A 149 -2.45 9.68 3.20
C ALA A 149 -3.26 9.55 1.91
N VAL A 150 -3.11 8.41 1.23
CA VAL A 150 -4.04 7.90 0.22
C VAL A 150 -5.06 7.02 0.92
N VAL A 151 -6.36 7.28 0.70
CA VAL A 151 -7.43 6.56 1.38
C VAL A 151 -8.17 5.65 0.40
N VAL A 152 -8.16 4.35 0.67
CA VAL A 152 -8.76 3.32 -0.17
C VAL A 152 -10.16 2.98 0.32
N THR A 153 -11.11 2.96 -0.60
CA THR A 153 -12.49 2.53 -0.36
C THR A 153 -12.98 1.61 -1.47
N THR A 154 -14.21 1.12 -1.34
CA THR A 154 -14.95 0.48 -2.42
C THR A 154 -16.30 1.19 -2.61
N PRO A 155 -16.97 1.04 -3.77
CA PRO A 155 -18.20 1.78 -4.07
C PRO A 155 -19.38 1.54 -3.11
N GLN A 156 -19.39 0.42 -2.38
CA GLN A 156 -20.52 0.03 -1.54
C GLN A 156 -20.69 0.99 -0.35
N LEU A 157 -21.94 1.34 -0.04
CA LEU A 157 -22.29 2.31 0.99
C LEU A 157 -21.70 1.99 2.38
N VAL A 158 -21.58 0.71 2.73
CA VAL A 158 -20.97 0.26 3.99
C VAL A 158 -19.51 0.75 4.09
N SER A 159 -18.73 0.60 3.01
CA SER A 159 -17.34 1.08 2.95
C SER A 159 -17.24 2.59 3.08
N ILE A 160 -18.16 3.31 2.43
CA ILE A 160 -18.20 4.79 2.45
C ILE A 160 -18.38 5.32 3.87
N ASN A 161 -19.23 4.68 4.68
CA ASN A 161 -19.44 5.08 6.07
C ASN A 161 -18.21 4.84 6.94
N ASP A 162 -17.48 3.76 6.73
CA ASP A 162 -16.26 3.48 7.48
C ASP A 162 -15.11 4.39 7.06
N VAL A 163 -14.99 4.71 5.77
CA VAL A 163 -13.96 5.65 5.27
C VAL A 163 -14.16 7.07 5.78
N ARG A 164 -15.40 7.49 6.10
CA ARG A 164 -15.61 8.77 6.80
C ARG A 164 -14.91 8.83 8.15
N LYS A 165 -14.86 7.72 8.89
CA LYS A 165 -14.14 7.66 10.18
C LYS A 165 -12.63 7.80 9.96
N GLU A 166 -12.12 7.19 8.90
CA GLU A 166 -10.71 7.27 8.50
C GLU A 166 -10.30 8.70 8.12
N LEU A 167 -11.14 9.40 7.37
CA LEU A 167 -10.92 10.80 7.01
C LEU A 167 -10.95 11.71 8.24
N ASN A 168 -11.87 11.47 9.17
CA ASN A 168 -11.90 12.18 10.45
C ASN A 168 -10.64 11.90 11.29
N PHE A 169 -10.11 10.67 11.25
CA PHE A 169 -8.85 10.34 11.89
C PHE A 169 -7.70 11.16 11.31
N CYS A 170 -7.55 11.20 9.98
CA CYS A 170 -6.53 12.01 9.29
C CYS A 170 -6.56 13.47 9.75
N GLN A 171 -7.76 14.07 9.82
CA GLN A 171 -7.93 15.44 10.31
C GLN A 171 -7.48 15.61 11.76
N LYS A 172 -7.81 14.67 12.66
CA LYS A 172 -7.42 14.75 14.08
C LYS A 172 -5.92 14.65 14.31
N VAL A 173 -5.21 13.87 13.48
CA VAL A 173 -3.75 13.70 13.57
C VAL A 173 -2.99 14.62 12.62
N ASN A 174 -3.69 15.53 11.94
CA ASN A 174 -3.14 16.49 10.97
C ASN A 174 -2.39 15.83 9.79
N PHE A 175 -2.84 14.66 9.36
CA PHE A 175 -2.39 14.07 8.09
C PHE A 175 -3.18 14.66 6.93
N LYS A 176 -2.46 15.20 5.95
CA LYS A 176 -3.04 15.65 4.69
C LYS A 176 -3.64 14.45 3.95
N VAL A 177 -4.89 14.54 3.51
CA VAL A 177 -5.46 13.53 2.61
C VAL A 177 -5.04 13.88 1.19
N LEU A 178 -4.15 13.06 0.62
CA LEU A 178 -3.63 13.23 -0.74
C LEU A 178 -4.71 12.91 -1.79
N GLY A 179 -5.58 11.95 -1.49
CA GLY A 179 -6.78 11.67 -2.26
C GLY A 179 -7.41 10.32 -1.97
N LEU A 180 -8.60 10.11 -2.54
CA LEU A 180 -9.36 8.87 -2.42
C LEU A 180 -9.18 7.99 -3.65
N VAL A 181 -8.97 6.69 -3.41
CA VAL A 181 -9.00 5.63 -4.43
C VAL A 181 -10.25 4.77 -4.22
N GLU A 182 -11.08 4.65 -5.25
CA GLU A 182 -12.23 3.74 -5.24
C GLU A 182 -11.85 2.42 -5.92
N ASN A 183 -11.46 1.42 -5.13
CA ASN A 183 -11.10 0.10 -5.62
C ASN A 183 -12.33 -0.79 -5.84
N MET A 184 -12.16 -1.86 -6.60
CA MET A 184 -13.22 -2.80 -6.98
C MET A 184 -14.43 -2.11 -7.64
N SER A 185 -14.17 -1.05 -8.40
CA SER A 185 -15.19 -0.26 -9.10
C SER A 185 -15.26 -0.68 -10.55
N GLY A 186 -16.15 -1.65 -10.82
CA GLY A 186 -16.22 -2.34 -12.09
C GLY A 186 -15.43 -3.65 -12.12
N PHE A 187 -15.54 -4.35 -13.23
CA PHE A 187 -14.87 -5.62 -13.51
C PHE A 187 -14.47 -5.64 -14.97
N VAL A 188 -13.18 -5.85 -15.25
CA VAL A 188 -12.66 -5.97 -16.61
C VAL A 188 -12.81 -7.43 -17.05
N CYS A 189 -13.61 -7.65 -18.09
CA CYS A 189 -13.75 -8.98 -18.67
C CYS A 189 -12.44 -9.41 -19.34
N PRO A 190 -11.84 -10.55 -18.96
CA PRO A 190 -10.58 -11.02 -19.55
C PRO A 190 -10.71 -11.45 -21.03
N HIS A 191 -11.94 -11.62 -21.52
CA HIS A 191 -12.20 -12.06 -22.90
C HIS A 191 -12.52 -10.92 -23.87
N CYS A 192 -13.19 -9.86 -23.42
CA CYS A 192 -13.66 -8.77 -24.29
C CYS A 192 -13.21 -7.36 -23.85
N ALA A 193 -12.48 -7.23 -22.74
CA ALA A 193 -12.02 -5.97 -22.16
C ALA A 193 -13.14 -4.97 -21.78
N GLU A 194 -14.41 -5.37 -21.84
CA GLU A 194 -15.53 -4.57 -21.35
C GLU A 194 -15.50 -4.44 -19.82
N CYS A 195 -15.76 -3.24 -19.31
CA CYS A 195 -15.82 -2.97 -17.88
C CYS A 195 -17.27 -2.91 -17.39
N THR A 196 -17.66 -3.87 -16.55
CA THR A 196 -19.03 -3.99 -16.02
C THR A 196 -19.08 -3.68 -14.53
N ASN A 197 -20.02 -2.84 -14.10
CA ASN A 197 -20.24 -2.55 -12.69
C ASN A 197 -20.95 -3.72 -11.99
N ILE A 198 -20.19 -4.63 -11.36
CA ILE A 198 -20.73 -5.80 -10.64
C ILE A 198 -21.44 -5.42 -9.33
N PHE A 199 -20.96 -4.36 -8.66
CA PHE A 199 -21.52 -3.90 -7.38
C PHE A 199 -22.26 -2.57 -7.56
N SER A 200 -21.72 -1.49 -7.01
CA SER A 200 -22.08 -0.11 -7.36
C SER A 200 -20.84 0.59 -7.91
N SER A 201 -20.96 1.84 -8.33
CA SER A 201 -19.83 2.68 -8.73
C SER A 201 -20.05 4.12 -8.28
N GLY A 202 -18.97 4.87 -8.08
CA GLY A 202 -19.01 6.31 -7.82
C GLY A 202 -19.33 6.73 -6.38
N GLY A 203 -19.44 5.80 -5.43
CA GLY A 203 -19.64 6.12 -4.01
C GLY A 203 -18.46 6.87 -3.40
N GLY A 204 -17.23 6.44 -3.70
CA GLY A 204 -15.98 7.09 -3.28
C GLY A 204 -15.80 8.44 -3.96
N LYS A 205 -16.13 8.54 -5.25
CA LYS A 205 -16.10 9.81 -6.01
C LYS A 205 -17.08 10.84 -5.44
N ALA A 206 -18.30 10.39 -5.12
CA ALA A 206 -19.31 11.25 -4.49
C ALA A 206 -18.86 11.69 -3.08
N LEU A 207 -18.25 10.80 -2.30
CA LEU A 207 -17.70 11.14 -0.98
C LEU A 207 -16.59 12.18 -1.09
N ALA A 208 -15.61 11.97 -1.98
CA ALA A 208 -14.51 12.91 -2.21
C ALA A 208 -15.04 14.30 -2.55
N LYS A 209 -15.99 14.39 -3.50
CA LYS A 209 -16.65 15.65 -3.86
C LYS A 209 -17.40 16.29 -2.69
N SER A 210 -18.09 15.51 -1.87
CA SER A 210 -18.86 16.04 -0.73
C SER A 210 -17.98 16.62 0.39
N LEU A 211 -16.73 16.20 0.47
CA LEU A 211 -15.76 16.62 1.48
C LEU A 211 -14.66 17.52 0.91
N ASP A 212 -14.79 17.94 -0.36
CA ASP A 212 -13.80 18.73 -1.09
C ASP A 212 -12.38 18.11 -1.06
N LEU A 213 -12.33 16.78 -1.26
CA LEU A 213 -11.09 16.00 -1.30
C LEU A 213 -10.74 15.57 -2.73
N PRO A 214 -9.43 15.42 -3.05
CA PRO A 214 -9.01 14.87 -4.33
C PRO A 214 -9.53 13.45 -4.53
N PHE A 215 -10.00 13.15 -5.75
CA PHE A 215 -10.37 11.80 -6.17
C PHE A 215 -9.37 11.31 -7.20
N LEU A 216 -8.50 10.36 -6.81
CA LEU A 216 -7.39 9.90 -7.63
C LEU A 216 -7.86 8.99 -8.76
N GLY A 217 -8.93 8.22 -8.54
CA GLY A 217 -9.52 7.39 -9.57
C GLY A 217 -10.25 6.17 -9.04
N SER A 218 -10.79 5.41 -9.99
CA SER A 218 -11.45 4.13 -9.78
C SER A 218 -10.58 3.01 -10.32
N VAL A 219 -10.40 1.95 -9.53
CA VAL A 219 -9.67 0.73 -9.94
C VAL A 219 -10.69 -0.40 -10.11
N PRO A 220 -10.83 -1.00 -11.30
CA PRO A 220 -11.73 -2.11 -11.51
C PRO A 220 -11.14 -3.41 -10.95
N ILE A 221 -11.99 -4.42 -10.78
CA ILE A 221 -11.53 -5.79 -10.53
C ILE A 221 -10.93 -6.33 -11.83
N ASP A 222 -9.68 -6.75 -11.75
CA ASP A 222 -8.96 -7.36 -12.86
C ASP A 222 -8.41 -8.73 -12.41
N PRO A 223 -8.98 -9.84 -12.90
CA PRO A 223 -8.49 -11.19 -12.59
C PRO A 223 -7.03 -11.41 -12.98
N THR A 224 -6.55 -10.74 -14.03
CA THR A 224 -5.18 -10.94 -14.53
C THR A 224 -4.13 -10.45 -13.55
N PHE A 225 -4.45 -9.41 -12.76
CA PHE A 225 -3.57 -8.97 -11.67
C PHE A 225 -3.48 -10.01 -10.55
N ASN A 226 -4.59 -10.64 -10.17
CA ASN A 226 -4.55 -11.72 -9.18
C ASN A 226 -3.73 -12.91 -9.68
N GLU A 227 -3.91 -13.30 -10.95
CA GLU A 227 -3.09 -14.36 -11.56
C GLU A 227 -1.60 -14.00 -11.62
N LEU A 228 -1.28 -12.74 -11.90
CA LEU A 228 0.08 -12.23 -11.90
C LEU A 228 0.72 -12.38 -10.52
N ILE A 229 0.00 -12.07 -9.44
CA ILE A 229 0.48 -12.18 -8.06
C ILE A 229 0.57 -13.63 -7.58
N GLU A 230 -0.43 -14.47 -7.89
CA GLU A 230 -0.50 -15.85 -7.38
C GLU A 230 0.42 -16.81 -8.13
N ARG A 231 0.68 -16.56 -9.42
CA ARG A 231 1.45 -17.47 -10.29
C ARG A 231 2.82 -16.92 -10.67
N GLN A 232 3.38 -15.99 -9.87
CA GLN A 232 4.69 -15.35 -10.14
C GLN A 232 5.79 -16.35 -10.48
N ASN A 233 5.83 -17.52 -9.83
CA ASN A 233 6.82 -18.56 -10.09
C ASN A 233 6.69 -19.20 -11.50
N GLU A 234 5.47 -19.27 -12.04
CA GLU A 234 5.20 -19.82 -13.38
C GLU A 234 5.55 -18.80 -14.48
N TRP A 235 5.52 -17.50 -14.15
CA TRP A 235 5.80 -16.43 -15.10
C TRP A 235 7.27 -16.02 -15.19
N LYS A 236 8.17 -16.63 -14.40
CA LYS A 236 9.59 -16.26 -14.32
C LYS A 236 10.30 -16.23 -15.68
N GLU A 237 9.89 -17.09 -16.63
CA GLU A 237 10.45 -17.12 -17.99
C GLU A 237 9.98 -15.95 -18.86
N ARG A 238 8.83 -15.33 -18.55
CA ARG A 238 8.27 -14.19 -19.27
C ARG A 238 8.76 -12.84 -18.75
N GLY A 239 9.14 -12.76 -17.48
CA GLY A 239 9.64 -11.54 -16.86
C GLY A 239 9.41 -11.51 -15.35
N ASP A 240 9.96 -10.50 -14.70
CA ASP A 240 9.68 -10.21 -13.30
C ASP A 240 8.31 -9.53 -13.11
N LEU A 241 7.86 -9.42 -11.86
CA LEU A 241 6.57 -8.81 -11.52
C LEU A 241 6.49 -7.35 -11.99
N ILE A 242 7.59 -6.60 -11.88
CA ILE A 242 7.67 -5.18 -12.26
C ILE A 242 7.45 -5.02 -13.77
N THR A 243 8.05 -5.90 -14.58
CA THR A 243 7.93 -5.89 -16.04
C THR A 243 6.51 -6.27 -16.45
N LEU A 244 6.02 -7.41 -15.96
CA LEU A 244 4.71 -7.94 -16.30
C LEU A 244 3.56 -7.03 -15.84
N TYR A 245 3.69 -6.39 -14.67
CA TYR A 245 2.74 -5.38 -14.20
C TYR A 245 2.59 -4.23 -15.20
N GLY A 246 3.69 -3.82 -15.84
CA GLY A 246 3.70 -2.78 -16.86
C GLY A 246 2.89 -3.05 -18.11
N GLU A 247 2.66 -4.34 -18.41
CA GLU A 247 1.84 -4.76 -19.54
C GLU A 247 0.35 -4.77 -19.18
N SER A 248 0.01 -4.65 -17.89
CA SER A 248 -1.38 -4.66 -17.42
C SER A 248 -2.09 -3.33 -17.66
N SER A 249 -3.40 -3.39 -17.92
CA SER A 249 -4.25 -2.20 -17.99
C SER A 249 -4.28 -1.40 -16.70
N LEU A 250 -3.99 -2.03 -15.56
CA LEU A 250 -3.94 -1.34 -14.26
C LEU A 250 -2.73 -0.41 -14.14
N SER A 251 -1.59 -0.70 -14.78
CA SER A 251 -0.40 0.18 -14.73
C SER A 251 -0.75 1.59 -15.18
N ALA A 252 -1.51 1.74 -16.27
CA ALA A 252 -1.93 3.04 -16.78
C ALA A 252 -2.83 3.82 -15.80
N ILE A 253 -3.68 3.11 -15.04
CA ILE A 253 -4.54 3.72 -14.02
C ILE A 253 -3.68 4.30 -12.89
N PHE A 254 -2.71 3.52 -12.39
CA PHE A 254 -1.85 3.94 -11.30
C PHE A 254 -0.81 4.99 -11.72
N GLU A 255 -0.35 4.97 -12.98
CA GLU A 255 0.46 6.05 -13.55
C GLU A 255 -0.31 7.37 -13.53
N ASN A 256 -1.59 7.37 -13.93
CA ASN A 256 -2.41 8.58 -13.84
C ASN A 256 -2.60 9.05 -12.39
N MET A 257 -2.77 8.14 -11.43
CA MET A 257 -2.83 8.50 -10.01
C MET A 257 -1.52 9.12 -9.53
N ALA A 258 -0.38 8.54 -9.89
CA ALA A 258 0.94 9.07 -9.54
C ALA A 258 1.19 10.46 -10.17
N GLN A 259 0.68 10.72 -11.38
CA GLN A 259 0.72 12.06 -12.01
C GLN A 259 -0.10 13.07 -11.21
N GLN A 260 -1.31 12.72 -10.81
CA GLN A 260 -2.18 13.60 -10.01
C GLN A 260 -1.55 13.94 -8.65
N LEU A 261 -0.80 13.00 -8.07
CA LEU A 261 -0.06 13.19 -6.83
C LEU A 261 1.22 14.02 -7.01
N GLY A 262 1.58 14.36 -8.25
CA GLY A 262 2.81 15.10 -8.59
C GLY A 262 4.08 14.26 -8.46
N TRP A 263 3.96 12.95 -8.29
CA TRP A 263 5.09 12.04 -8.10
C TRP A 263 5.83 11.76 -9.40
N ILE A 264 5.10 11.76 -10.52
CA ILE A 264 5.67 11.57 -11.86
C ILE A 264 5.26 12.75 -12.74
N LYS A 265 6.16 13.17 -13.62
CA LYS A 265 5.87 14.23 -14.60
C LYS A 265 5.03 13.66 -15.74
N ALA A 266 4.08 14.44 -16.25
CA ALA A 266 3.39 14.10 -17.49
C ALA A 266 4.42 14.02 -18.63
N THR A 267 4.41 12.90 -19.36
CA THR A 267 5.23 12.68 -20.55
C THR A 267 4.68 13.39 -21.77
#